data_AF-A0A926BA08-F1
#
_entry.id   AF-A0A926BA08-F1
#
_cell.length_a   1.000
_cell.length_b   1.000
_cell.length_c   1.000
_cell.angle_alpha   90.00
_cell.angle_beta   90.00
_cell.angle_gamma   90.00
#
_symmetry.space_group_name_H-M   'P 1'
#
loop_
_entity.id
_entity.type
_entity.pdbx_description
1 polymer ?
#
loop_
_entity_poly.entity_id
_entity_poly.type
_entity_poly.pdbx_seq_one_letter_code
_entity_poly.pdbx_strand_id
1 'polypeptide(L)'
;MGEGRHSRIFARAYWFARWQNSVNRVPVGMLSDGSGAARPKRRTPGNSAAETRLQSLLTLVAAPMIQQRTRSDAGFTVANPEHERVSAPAFLRWVMTQQERFELVDGQIVRMMAGARQSHNVVTSNLVVALSPSAKRQGCRTTSSDTAVGTGPRSIRFPDVVVDCGPSDPTAVKASRPTLVVEVASPGTSAIDTTDKLDEYQAHEDIRVIVFVDPDVVSVKVYR
;
A
#
# COMPACT_ATOMS: atom_id res chain seq x y z
N MET A 1 -24.25 25.39 17.74
CA MET A 1 -24.66 24.31 16.82
C MET A 1 -23.50 24.03 15.88
N GLY A 2 -22.99 22.80 15.82
CA GLY A 2 -22.09 22.38 14.73
C GLY A 2 -20.77 21.69 15.10
N GLU A 3 -20.67 20.97 16.22
CA GLU A 3 -19.51 20.13 16.54
C GLU A 3 -19.93 18.66 16.52
N GLY A 4 -19.33 17.87 15.63
CA GLY A 4 -19.55 16.43 15.59
C GLY A 4 -19.80 15.87 14.19
N ARG A 5 -18.73 15.58 13.45
CA ARG A 5 -18.79 14.55 12.39
C ARG A 5 -17.47 13.83 12.06
N HIS A 6 -16.32 14.21 12.63
CA HIS A 6 -15.02 13.61 12.25
C HIS A 6 -14.54 12.45 13.16
N SER A 7 -15.25 12.12 14.25
CA SER A 7 -14.73 11.19 15.28
C SER A 7 -15.15 9.72 15.15
N ARG A 8 -15.85 9.30 14.08
CA ARG A 8 -16.37 7.91 13.96
C ARG A 8 -15.60 6.98 13.03
N ILE A 9 -14.59 7.49 12.32
CA ILE A 9 -13.81 6.71 11.34
C ILE A 9 -12.68 5.91 12.01
N PHE A 10 -12.13 6.38 13.12
CA PHE A 10 -10.87 5.86 13.69
C PHE A 10 -11.04 4.71 14.69
N ALA A 11 -12.24 4.49 15.23
CA ALA A 11 -12.44 3.46 16.25
C ALA A 11 -12.40 2.02 15.69
N ARG A 12 -12.65 1.80 14.40
CA ARG A 12 -12.75 0.42 13.84
C ARG A 12 -11.43 -0.24 13.49
N ALA A 13 -10.41 0.53 13.10
CA ALA A 13 -9.08 -0.02 12.80
C ALA A 13 -8.40 -0.61 14.05
N TYR A 14 -8.58 0.05 15.20
CA TYR A 14 -7.98 -0.36 16.48
C TYR A 14 -8.57 -1.69 17.02
N TRP A 15 -9.86 -1.94 16.80
CA TRP A 15 -10.52 -3.17 17.27
C TRP A 15 -10.29 -4.39 16.37
N PHE A 16 -10.13 -4.21 15.05
CA PHE A 16 -9.92 -5.33 14.13
C PHE A 16 -8.50 -5.93 14.26
N ALA A 17 -7.47 -5.08 14.40
CA ALA A 17 -6.09 -5.53 14.65
C ALA A 17 -5.95 -6.29 15.98
N ARG A 18 -6.73 -5.91 17.00
CA ARG A 18 -6.77 -6.61 18.30
C ARG A 18 -7.52 -7.95 18.23
N TRP A 19 -8.53 -8.08 17.36
CA TRP A 19 -9.28 -9.34 17.15
C TRP A 19 -8.44 -10.41 16.44
N GLN A 20 -7.70 -10.05 15.39
CA GLN A 20 -6.83 -10.98 14.63
C GLN A 20 -5.72 -11.61 15.49
N ASN A 21 -5.17 -10.88 16.48
CA ASN A 21 -4.20 -11.44 17.43
C ASN A 21 -4.78 -12.46 18.42
N SER A 22 -6.12 -12.60 18.52
CA SER A 22 -6.75 -13.63 19.37
C SER A 22 -7.03 -14.95 18.64
N VAL A 23 -7.10 -14.96 17.30
CA VAL A 23 -7.46 -16.15 16.50
C VAL A 23 -6.26 -17.00 16.05
N ASN A 24 -5.02 -16.58 16.30
CA ASN A 24 -3.80 -17.33 15.94
C ASN A 24 -3.12 -18.09 17.09
N ARG A 25 -3.81 -18.34 18.21
CA ARG A 25 -3.36 -19.35 19.19
C ARG A 25 -3.91 -20.72 18.81
N VAL A 26 -3.19 -21.44 17.94
CA VAL A 26 -3.34 -22.90 17.83
C VAL A 26 -2.36 -23.53 18.82
N PRO A 27 -2.81 -24.23 19.87
CA PRO A 27 -1.92 -25.09 20.64
C PRO A 27 -1.63 -26.35 19.83
N VAL A 28 -0.35 -26.65 19.63
CA VAL A 28 0.10 -27.95 19.12
C VAL A 28 -0.13 -28.99 20.21
N GLY A 29 -1.19 -29.78 20.06
CA GLY A 29 -1.50 -30.92 20.92
C GLY A 29 -1.03 -32.23 20.29
N MET A 30 -0.03 -32.83 20.94
CA MET A 30 0.26 -34.26 21.11
C MET A 30 -0.64 -35.27 20.37
N LEU A 31 -0.06 -36.09 19.48
CA LEU A 31 -0.68 -37.30 18.95
C LEU A 31 -0.07 -38.53 19.63
N SER A 32 -0.91 -39.35 20.24
CA SER A 32 -0.65 -40.74 20.60
C SER A 32 -1.76 -41.65 20.03
N ASP A 33 -1.29 -42.76 19.45
CA ASP A 33 -1.88 -44.09 19.28
C ASP A 33 -3.20 -44.34 18.50
N GLY A 34 -2.98 -44.92 17.31
CA GLY A 34 -3.58 -46.12 16.72
C GLY A 34 -4.93 -46.68 17.17
N SER A 35 -5.81 -46.96 16.20
CA SER A 35 -6.47 -48.27 15.99
C SER A 35 -7.41 -48.19 14.77
N GLY A 36 -7.39 -49.24 13.94
CA GLY A 36 -8.12 -49.31 12.68
C GLY A 36 -9.60 -49.69 12.81
N ALA A 37 -10.39 -49.21 11.85
CA ALA A 37 -11.62 -49.88 11.41
C ALA A 37 -12.00 -49.36 10.01
N ALA A 38 -12.10 -50.28 9.05
CA ALA A 38 -12.54 -50.01 7.69
C ALA A 38 -14.04 -49.66 7.65
N ARG A 39 -14.41 -48.61 6.89
CA ARG A 39 -15.79 -48.23 6.56
C ARG A 39 -15.91 -47.94 5.05
N PRO A 40 -17.10 -48.12 4.45
CA PRO A 40 -17.26 -48.46 3.04
C PRO A 40 -17.10 -47.25 2.09
N LYS A 41 -16.63 -47.56 0.87
CA LYS A 41 -16.45 -46.62 -0.26
C LYS A 41 -17.75 -45.86 -0.55
N ARG A 42 -17.76 -44.55 -0.26
CA ARG A 42 -18.76 -43.62 -0.80
C ARG A 42 -18.50 -43.43 -2.29
N ARG A 43 -19.57 -43.60 -3.08
CA ARG A 43 -19.62 -43.22 -4.50
C ARG A 43 -19.31 -41.73 -4.63
N THR A 44 -18.32 -41.39 -5.44
CA THR A 44 -18.06 -40.03 -5.94
C THR A 44 -19.13 -39.65 -6.95
N PRO A 45 -19.92 -38.59 -6.75
CA PRO A 45 -20.60 -37.93 -7.85
C PRO A 45 -19.55 -37.18 -8.67
N GLY A 46 -19.63 -37.35 -9.99
CA GLY A 46 -18.64 -36.86 -10.94
C GLY A 46 -18.43 -35.35 -10.91
N ASN A 47 -17.21 -34.97 -11.30
CA ASN A 47 -16.82 -33.61 -11.62
C ASN A 47 -17.79 -33.02 -12.65
N SER A 48 -18.73 -32.18 -12.20
CA SER A 48 -19.35 -31.19 -13.06
C SER A 48 -19.83 -30.00 -12.23
N ALA A 49 -19.66 -28.81 -12.79
CA ALA A 49 -20.05 -27.48 -12.32
C ALA A 49 -19.04 -26.65 -11.48
N ALA A 50 -18.08 -27.24 -10.75
CA ALA A 50 -17.06 -26.45 -10.04
C ALA A 50 -15.78 -26.17 -10.86
N GLU A 51 -15.40 -27.08 -11.76
CA GLU A 51 -14.23 -26.93 -12.66
C GLU A 51 -14.53 -26.06 -13.89
N THR A 52 -15.80 -25.77 -14.18
CA THR A 52 -16.22 -25.02 -15.38
C THR A 52 -16.34 -23.50 -15.16
N ARG A 53 -16.05 -22.98 -13.95
CA ARG A 53 -16.08 -21.52 -13.67
C ARG A 53 -14.71 -20.85 -13.51
N LEU A 54 -13.61 -21.62 -13.53
CA LEU A 54 -12.24 -21.08 -13.50
C LEU A 54 -11.64 -20.88 -14.91
N GLN A 55 -12.26 -21.41 -15.96
CA GLN A 55 -11.79 -21.25 -17.35
C GLN A 55 -12.39 -20.03 -18.08
N SER A 56 -13.39 -19.35 -17.51
CA SER A 56 -14.01 -18.16 -18.14
C SER A 56 -13.54 -16.81 -17.57
N LEU A 57 -12.60 -16.82 -16.62
CA LEU A 57 -11.95 -15.61 -16.07
C LEU A 57 -10.50 -15.42 -16.56
N LEU A 58 -10.02 -16.29 -17.45
CA LEU A 58 -8.64 -16.31 -17.95
C LEU A 58 -8.50 -15.90 -19.42
N THR A 59 -9.51 -15.22 -19.98
CA THR A 59 -9.49 -14.70 -21.34
C THR A 59 -9.74 -13.19 -21.37
N LEU A 60 -9.07 -12.45 -20.49
CA LEU A 60 -8.93 -10.98 -20.62
C LEU A 60 -7.50 -10.50 -20.28
N VAL A 61 -6.52 -11.40 -20.35
CA VAL A 61 -5.10 -11.09 -20.10
C VAL A 61 -4.24 -11.84 -21.12
N ALA A 62 -4.27 -11.40 -22.38
CA ALA A 62 -3.29 -11.79 -23.40
C ALA A 62 -3.38 -10.83 -24.60
N ALA A 63 -2.94 -9.59 -24.42
CA ALA A 63 -2.49 -8.82 -25.57
C ALA A 63 -1.04 -9.23 -25.89
N PRO A 64 -0.68 -9.44 -27.16
CA PRO A 64 0.65 -9.92 -27.52
C PRO A 64 1.71 -8.90 -27.12
N MET A 65 2.76 -9.37 -26.46
CA MET A 65 4.03 -8.65 -26.35
C MET A 65 4.53 -8.37 -27.77
N ILE A 66 4.33 -7.14 -28.24
CA ILE A 66 5.01 -6.64 -29.42
C ILE A 66 6.44 -6.31 -29.00
N GLN A 67 7.35 -7.16 -29.45
CA GLN A 67 8.78 -6.96 -29.40
C GLN A 67 9.15 -5.74 -30.26
N GLN A 68 9.37 -4.59 -29.65
CA GLN A 68 10.14 -3.51 -30.27
C GLN A 68 11.42 -3.28 -29.49
N ARG A 69 12.46 -4.02 -29.88
CA ARG A 69 13.84 -3.57 -29.72
C ARG A 69 14.06 -2.41 -30.67
N THR A 70 14.09 -1.20 -30.13
CA THR A 70 15.07 -0.21 -30.58
C THR A 70 15.72 0.36 -29.32
N ARG A 71 17.03 0.10 -29.15
CA ARG A 71 17.86 0.87 -28.23
C ARG A 71 17.84 2.30 -28.76
N SER A 72 17.08 3.17 -28.12
CA SER A 72 17.47 4.56 -28.05
C SER A 72 18.17 4.71 -26.71
N ASP A 73 19.50 4.73 -26.74
CA ASP A 73 20.31 5.32 -25.67
C ASP A 73 20.06 6.83 -25.66
N ALA A 74 18.82 7.24 -25.39
CA ALA A 74 18.58 8.52 -24.74
C ALA A 74 18.91 8.32 -23.26
N GLY A 75 20.18 8.02 -23.00
CA GLY A 75 20.75 8.15 -21.69
C GLY A 75 20.44 9.56 -21.25
N PHE A 76 19.62 9.69 -20.22
CA PHE A 76 19.77 10.82 -19.33
C PHE A 76 21.21 10.69 -18.81
N THR A 77 22.14 11.37 -19.46
CA THR A 77 23.32 11.82 -18.75
C THR A 77 22.75 12.58 -17.57
N VAL A 78 22.86 11.97 -16.38
CA VAL A 78 22.95 12.77 -15.17
C VAL A 78 24.23 13.58 -15.38
N ALA A 79 24.11 14.68 -16.12
CA ALA A 79 25.14 15.70 -16.17
C ALA A 79 25.37 16.04 -14.70
N ASN A 80 26.55 15.74 -14.17
CA ASN A 80 26.89 15.91 -12.77
C ASN A 80 26.34 17.26 -12.23
N PRO A 81 25.29 17.26 -11.38
CA PRO A 81 24.68 18.48 -10.91
C PRO A 81 24.80 18.50 -9.39
N GLU A 82 25.82 19.14 -8.85
CA GLU A 82 25.68 19.51 -7.44
C GLU A 82 24.46 20.41 -7.21
N HIS A 83 23.93 21.17 -8.18
CA HIS A 83 22.75 22.01 -7.93
C HIS A 83 21.80 22.22 -9.11
N GLU A 84 20.99 21.21 -9.49
CA GLU A 84 19.63 21.53 -9.94
C GLU A 84 18.62 20.65 -9.21
N ARG A 85 17.96 21.24 -8.19
CA ARG A 85 16.95 20.55 -7.40
C ARG A 85 15.76 20.20 -8.30
N VAL A 86 15.43 18.90 -8.37
CA VAL A 86 14.39 18.39 -9.25
C VAL A 86 13.01 18.88 -8.77
N SER A 87 12.17 19.37 -9.68
CA SER A 87 10.79 19.72 -9.36
C SER A 87 9.89 18.48 -9.28
N ALA A 88 8.84 18.52 -8.47
CA ALA A 88 7.88 17.42 -8.35
C ALA A 88 7.28 16.97 -9.71
N PRO A 89 6.88 17.87 -10.64
CA PRO A 89 6.40 17.43 -11.96
C PRO A 89 7.48 16.77 -12.82
N ALA A 90 8.74 17.24 -12.74
CA ALA A 90 9.85 16.62 -13.47
C ALA A 90 10.16 15.22 -12.93
N PHE A 91 10.19 15.08 -11.61
CA PHE A 91 10.35 13.79 -10.95
C PHE A 91 9.24 12.80 -11.32
N LEU A 92 7.97 13.21 -11.29
CA LEU A 92 6.85 12.32 -11.64
C LEU A 92 6.93 11.80 -13.08
N ARG A 93 7.43 12.60 -14.03
CA ARG A 93 7.66 12.10 -15.40
C ARG A 93 8.81 11.10 -15.47
N TRP A 94 9.87 11.33 -14.70
CA TRP A 94 11.06 10.48 -14.68
C TRP A 94 10.82 9.16 -13.93
N VAL A 95 10.17 9.18 -12.76
CA VAL A 95 10.00 8.00 -11.89
C VAL A 95 9.15 6.92 -12.57
N MET A 96 8.20 7.32 -13.43
CA MET A 96 7.34 6.39 -14.18
C MET A 96 8.09 5.58 -15.24
N THR A 97 9.34 5.93 -15.57
CA THR A 97 10.18 5.17 -16.51
C THR A 97 11.22 4.30 -15.81
N GLN A 98 11.25 4.32 -14.47
CA GLN A 98 12.23 3.57 -13.69
C GLN A 98 11.70 2.18 -13.31
N GLN A 99 12.59 1.20 -13.24
CA GLN A 99 12.27 -0.14 -12.73
C GLN A 99 12.29 -0.20 -11.21
N GLU A 100 12.98 0.76 -10.59
CA GLU A 100 13.21 0.82 -9.16
C GLU A 100 12.38 1.95 -8.54
N ARG A 101 12.19 1.86 -7.23
CA ARG A 101 11.36 2.81 -6.50
C ARG A 101 12.19 3.97 -5.99
N PHE A 102 11.66 5.18 -6.14
CA PHE A 102 12.29 6.41 -5.69
C PHE A 102 11.26 7.33 -5.04
N GLU A 103 11.73 8.15 -4.11
CA GLU A 103 11.02 9.34 -3.60
C GLU A 103 11.76 10.60 -4.03
N LEU A 104 11.09 11.75 -3.91
CA LEU A 104 11.71 13.06 -4.05
C LEU A 104 11.65 13.78 -2.71
N VAL A 105 12.80 14.17 -2.18
CA VAL A 105 12.91 14.86 -0.88
C VAL A 105 13.69 16.16 -1.09
N ASP A 106 13.02 17.31 -0.98
CA ASP A 106 13.58 18.65 -1.22
C ASP A 106 14.40 18.77 -2.53
N GLY A 107 13.88 18.13 -3.58
CA GLY A 107 14.47 18.11 -4.92
C GLY A 107 15.58 17.10 -5.12
N GLN A 108 15.88 16.28 -4.12
CA GLN A 108 16.81 15.15 -4.22
C GLN A 108 16.05 13.85 -4.50
N ILE A 109 16.53 13.09 -5.47
CA ILE A 109 15.98 11.77 -5.80
C ILE A 109 16.58 10.75 -4.83
N VAL A 110 15.73 10.15 -3.99
CA VAL A 110 16.14 9.17 -2.99
C VAL A 110 15.63 7.81 -3.41
N ARG A 111 16.53 6.83 -3.54
CA ARG A 111 16.15 5.45 -3.82
C ARG A 111 15.47 4.82 -2.60
N MET A 112 14.31 4.21 -2.81
CA MET A 112 13.64 3.42 -1.78
C MET A 112 14.27 2.02 -1.70
N MET A 113 14.40 1.49 -0.48
CA MET A 113 14.89 0.13 -0.28
C MET A 113 13.92 -0.89 -0.88
N ALA A 114 14.46 -1.85 -1.63
CA ALA A 114 13.70 -2.98 -2.15
C ALA A 114 13.64 -4.11 -1.13
N GLY A 115 12.57 -4.92 -1.16
CA GLY A 115 12.46 -6.14 -0.34
C GLY A 115 11.65 -5.96 0.96
N ALA A 116 10.42 -5.47 0.85
CA ALA A 116 9.49 -5.47 1.98
C ALA A 116 9.27 -6.89 2.52
N ARG A 117 9.31 -7.05 3.86
CA ARG A 117 8.96 -8.31 4.52
C ARG A 117 7.49 -8.64 4.27
N GLN A 118 7.14 -9.93 4.35
CA GLN A 118 5.74 -10.36 4.27
C GLN A 118 4.86 -9.70 5.34
N SER A 119 5.40 -9.42 6.53
CA SER A 119 4.68 -8.69 7.59
C SER A 119 4.19 -7.32 7.14
N HIS A 120 5.06 -6.52 6.51
CA HIS A 120 4.72 -5.24 5.90
C HIS A 120 3.56 -5.41 4.90
N ASN A 121 3.69 -6.32 3.94
CA ASN A 121 2.70 -6.52 2.88
C ASN A 121 1.33 -6.93 3.43
N VAL A 122 1.32 -7.82 4.43
CA VAL A 122 0.08 -8.28 5.09
C VAL A 122 -0.58 -7.14 5.86
N VAL A 123 0.19 -6.34 6.61
CA VAL A 123 -0.34 -5.20 7.36
C VAL A 123 -0.91 -4.15 6.41
N THR A 124 -0.17 -3.76 5.37
CA THR A 124 -0.64 -2.80 4.35
C THR A 124 -1.93 -3.29 3.68
N SER A 125 -1.99 -4.56 3.28
CA SER A 125 -3.20 -5.14 2.67
C SER A 125 -4.41 -5.10 3.61
N ASN A 126 -4.21 -5.46 4.88
CA ASN A 126 -5.28 -5.43 5.89
C ASN A 126 -5.79 -4.00 6.14
N LEU A 127 -4.89 -3.01 6.16
CA LEU A 127 -5.25 -1.59 6.31
C LEU A 127 -6.09 -1.11 5.13
N VAL A 128 -5.70 -1.44 3.89
CA VAL A 128 -6.47 -1.11 2.68
C VAL A 128 -7.88 -1.69 2.77
N VAL A 129 -8.01 -2.98 3.10
CA VAL A 129 -9.31 -3.66 3.24
C VAL A 129 -10.16 -3.02 4.34
N ALA A 130 -9.56 -2.71 5.50
CA ALA A 130 -10.28 -2.14 6.64
C ALA A 130 -10.77 -0.71 6.38
N LEU A 131 -10.01 0.11 5.65
CA LEU A 131 -10.32 1.52 5.40
C LEU A 131 -11.29 1.71 4.23
N SER A 132 -11.18 0.87 3.19
CA SER A 132 -11.90 1.01 1.92
C SER A 132 -13.42 1.20 2.06
N PRO A 133 -14.16 0.42 2.87
CA PRO A 133 -15.61 0.59 2.98
C PRO A 133 -16.00 1.96 3.52
N SER A 134 -15.24 2.50 4.48
CA SER A 134 -15.54 3.78 5.11
C SER A 134 -15.12 4.96 4.25
N ALA A 135 -14.00 4.84 3.53
CA ALA A 135 -13.59 5.83 2.53
C ALA A 135 -14.63 5.93 1.41
N LYS A 136 -15.07 4.78 0.86
CA LYS A 136 -16.07 4.72 -0.21
C LYS A 136 -17.40 5.38 0.16
N ARG A 137 -17.89 5.19 1.39
CA ARG A 137 -19.12 5.84 1.88
C ARG A 137 -19.02 7.37 1.93
N GLN A 138 -17.81 7.91 1.96
CA GLN A 138 -17.54 9.36 1.99
C GLN A 138 -17.16 9.90 0.59
N GLY A 139 -17.22 9.08 -0.45
CA GLY A 139 -16.79 9.46 -1.80
C GLY A 139 -15.27 9.45 -1.99
N CYS A 140 -14.51 8.90 -1.04
CA CYS A 140 -13.06 8.78 -1.11
C CYS A 140 -12.63 7.39 -1.59
N ARG A 141 -11.36 7.27 -1.97
CA ARG A 141 -10.72 6.03 -2.44
C ARG A 141 -9.55 5.69 -1.54
N THR A 142 -9.36 4.42 -1.23
CA THR A 142 -8.17 3.93 -0.56
C THR A 142 -7.25 3.29 -1.58
N THR A 143 -5.99 3.71 -1.62
CA THR A 143 -4.96 3.18 -2.50
C THR A 143 -3.76 2.70 -1.70
N SER A 144 -2.95 1.83 -2.30
CA SER A 144 -1.71 1.30 -1.72
C SER A 144 -0.47 2.06 -2.21
N SER A 145 0.72 1.55 -1.86
CA SER A 145 2.07 2.12 -2.02
C SER A 145 2.49 2.63 -3.41
N ASP A 146 1.61 2.66 -4.42
CA ASP A 146 1.92 3.15 -5.78
C ASP A 146 1.29 4.53 -6.08
N THR A 147 0.59 5.12 -5.11
CA THR A 147 0.01 6.47 -5.26
C THR A 147 0.98 7.53 -4.76
N ALA A 148 1.39 8.44 -5.64
CA ALA A 148 2.22 9.57 -5.25
C ALA A 148 1.43 10.60 -4.41
N VAL A 149 2.06 11.12 -3.36
CA VAL A 149 1.59 12.26 -2.58
C VAL A 149 2.60 13.39 -2.74
N GLY A 150 2.16 14.53 -3.27
CA GLY A 150 3.01 15.71 -3.37
C GLY A 150 2.99 16.50 -2.07
N THR A 151 4.08 16.47 -1.31
CA THR A 151 4.22 17.18 -0.03
C THR A 151 4.85 18.57 -0.20
N GLY A 152 5.28 18.92 -1.43
CA GLY A 152 5.79 20.25 -1.76
C GLY A 152 6.13 20.40 -3.24
N PRO A 153 6.60 21.59 -3.67
CA PRO A 153 6.99 21.83 -5.06
C PRO A 153 8.17 20.97 -5.53
N ARG A 154 8.93 20.42 -4.58
CA ARG A 154 10.07 19.53 -4.81
C ARG A 154 10.07 18.33 -3.87
N SER A 155 8.90 17.91 -3.39
CA SER A 155 8.78 16.71 -2.57
C SER A 155 7.61 15.85 -3.03
N ILE A 156 7.89 14.55 -3.21
CA ILE A 156 6.94 13.51 -3.58
C ILE A 156 7.25 12.27 -2.73
N ARG A 157 6.24 11.79 -2.02
CA ARG A 157 6.29 10.56 -1.20
C ARG A 157 5.38 9.49 -1.78
N PHE A 158 5.63 8.23 -1.44
CA PHE A 158 4.77 7.10 -1.78
C PHE A 158 4.35 6.34 -0.51
N PRO A 159 3.39 6.89 0.29
CA PRO A 159 2.93 6.24 1.51
C PRO A 159 2.31 4.87 1.22
N ASP A 160 2.39 3.95 2.18
CA ASP A 160 1.88 2.59 2.01
C ASP A 160 0.37 2.50 1.83
N VAL A 161 -0.37 3.40 2.49
CA VAL A 161 -1.80 3.55 2.28
C VAL A 161 -2.17 5.03 2.21
N VAL A 162 -2.97 5.39 1.22
CA VAL A 162 -3.51 6.74 1.07
C VAL A 162 -5.04 6.66 1.00
N VAL A 163 -5.72 7.57 1.69
CA VAL A 163 -7.15 7.85 1.45
C VAL A 163 -7.28 9.19 0.74
N ASP A 164 -7.59 9.13 -0.56
CA ASP A 164 -7.78 10.30 -1.41
C ASP A 164 -9.27 10.62 -1.57
N CYS A 165 -9.64 11.84 -1.21
CA CYS A 165 -11.01 12.33 -1.30
C CYS A 165 -11.23 13.30 -2.47
N GLY A 166 -10.25 13.45 -3.38
CA GLY A 166 -10.36 14.34 -4.55
C GLY A 166 -11.25 13.77 -5.65
N PRO A 167 -11.39 14.46 -6.79
CA PRO A 167 -12.00 13.90 -7.99
C PRO A 167 -11.33 12.58 -8.39
N SER A 168 -12.12 11.64 -8.92
CA SER A 168 -11.59 10.35 -9.38
C SER A 168 -11.06 10.49 -10.80
N ASP A 169 -9.78 10.18 -10.99
CA ASP A 169 -9.15 10.03 -12.31
C ASP A 169 -8.40 8.69 -12.33
N PRO A 170 -8.88 7.68 -13.10
CA PRO A 170 -8.22 6.38 -13.19
C PRO A 170 -6.81 6.42 -13.79
N THR A 171 -6.44 7.52 -14.44
CA THR A 171 -5.11 7.71 -15.06
C THR A 171 -4.15 8.49 -14.17
N ALA A 172 -4.64 9.05 -13.05
CA ALA A 172 -3.82 9.82 -12.14
C ALA A 172 -2.85 8.94 -11.36
N VAL A 173 -1.57 9.31 -11.41
CA VAL A 173 -0.49 8.69 -10.62
C VAL A 173 -0.30 9.35 -9.26
N LYS A 174 -0.87 10.54 -9.07
CA LYS A 174 -0.77 11.37 -7.86
C LYS A 174 -2.14 11.56 -7.23
N ALA A 175 -2.23 11.44 -5.92
CA ALA A 175 -3.43 11.77 -5.15
C ALA A 175 -3.84 13.23 -5.39
N SER A 176 -5.15 13.47 -5.56
CA SER A 176 -5.64 14.83 -5.81
C SER A 176 -5.95 15.59 -4.52
N ARG A 177 -6.44 14.91 -3.49
CA ARG A 177 -6.75 15.48 -2.17
C ARG A 177 -6.55 14.40 -1.09
N PRO A 178 -5.29 14.08 -0.74
CA PRO A 178 -4.98 13.06 0.27
C PRO A 178 -5.44 13.55 1.65
N THR A 179 -6.26 12.76 2.33
CA THR A 179 -6.82 13.10 3.65
C THR A 179 -6.30 12.24 4.78
N LEU A 180 -5.81 11.04 4.45
CA LEU A 180 -5.15 10.14 5.39
C LEU A 180 -3.97 9.48 4.69
N VAL A 181 -2.84 9.42 5.37
CA VAL A 181 -1.65 8.67 4.94
C VAL A 181 -1.25 7.67 6.03
N VAL A 182 -0.84 6.47 5.63
CA VAL A 182 -0.29 5.45 6.51
C VAL A 182 1.07 5.01 5.99
N GLU A 183 2.05 4.98 6.89
CA GLU A 183 3.38 4.41 6.67
C GLU A 183 3.49 3.13 7.51
N VAL A 184 3.94 2.04 6.90
CA VAL A 184 4.20 0.77 7.57
C VAL A 184 5.70 0.55 7.60
N ALA A 185 6.28 0.43 8.80
CA ALA A 185 7.71 0.26 8.95
C ALA A 185 8.19 -1.00 8.21
N SER A 186 9.29 -0.86 7.49
CA SER A 186 10.00 -1.95 6.81
C SER A 186 11.43 -2.04 7.33
N PRO A 187 12.14 -3.17 7.14
CA PRO A 187 13.49 -3.31 7.67
C PRO A 187 14.41 -2.22 7.13
N GLY A 188 15.04 -1.45 8.03
CA GLY A 188 15.93 -0.36 7.64
C GLY A 188 15.27 1.02 7.52
N THR A 189 13.95 1.14 7.73
CA THR A 189 13.36 2.47 8.00
C THR A 189 13.82 2.95 9.37
N SER A 190 14.63 4.02 9.39
CA SER A 190 15.14 4.61 10.62
C SER A 190 14.09 5.51 11.27
N ALA A 191 14.21 5.76 12.58
CA ALA A 191 13.39 6.77 13.26
C ALA A 191 13.56 8.19 12.64
N ILE A 192 14.69 8.44 11.97
CA ILE A 192 14.96 9.69 11.27
C ILE A 192 14.08 9.80 10.01
N ASP A 193 13.96 8.73 9.21
CA ASP A 193 13.06 8.68 8.02
C ASP A 193 11.59 8.94 8.39
N THR A 194 11.19 8.57 9.62
CA THR A 194 9.85 8.83 10.14
C THR A 194 9.61 10.30 10.51
N THR A 195 10.66 11.03 10.91
CA THR A 195 10.54 12.42 11.38
C THR A 195 10.31 13.37 10.20
N ASP A 196 11.14 13.28 9.16
CA ASP A 196 11.01 14.13 7.96
C ASP A 196 9.67 13.93 7.25
N LYS A 197 9.21 12.67 7.14
CA LYS A 197 7.90 12.35 6.57
C LYS A 197 6.76 12.94 7.39
N LEU A 198 6.84 12.86 8.72
CA LEU A 198 5.81 13.41 9.59
C LEU A 198 5.68 14.92 9.40
N ASP A 199 6.79 15.65 9.40
CA ASP A 199 6.79 17.11 9.23
C ASP A 199 6.20 17.51 7.87
N GLU A 200 6.61 16.82 6.79
CA GLU A 200 6.06 17.03 5.45
C GLU A 200 4.55 16.77 5.39
N TYR A 201 4.07 15.69 6.00
CA TYR A 201 2.64 15.36 6.01
C TYR A 201 1.83 16.32 6.88
N GLN A 202 2.37 16.80 8.00
CA GLN A 202 1.71 17.79 8.86
C GLN A 202 1.61 19.16 8.18
N ALA A 203 2.57 19.50 7.33
CA ALA A 203 2.55 20.74 6.55
C ALA A 203 1.55 20.70 5.37
N HIS A 204 1.08 19.52 4.96
CA HIS A 204 0.17 19.37 3.83
C HIS A 204 -1.28 19.78 4.20
N GLU A 205 -1.88 20.71 3.44
CA GLU A 205 -3.17 21.33 3.77
C GLU A 205 -4.37 20.36 3.87
N ASP A 206 -4.37 19.31 3.05
CA ASP A 206 -5.45 18.32 3.03
C ASP A 206 -5.29 17.13 3.97
N ILE A 207 -4.06 16.80 4.38
CA ILE A 207 -3.81 15.62 5.20
C ILE A 207 -4.32 15.90 6.61
N ARG A 208 -5.29 15.10 7.07
CA ARG A 208 -5.93 15.26 8.38
C ARG A 208 -5.50 14.22 9.38
N VAL A 209 -5.05 13.07 8.91
CA VAL A 209 -4.59 11.98 9.77
C VAL A 209 -3.38 11.30 9.18
N ILE A 210 -2.37 11.13 10.03
CA ILE A 210 -1.12 10.47 9.68
C ILE A 210 -0.97 9.29 10.63
N VAL A 211 -0.72 8.10 10.09
CA VAL A 211 -0.56 6.88 10.89
C VAL A 211 0.77 6.24 10.56
N PHE A 212 1.55 5.93 11.59
CA PHE A 212 2.74 5.09 11.48
C PHE A 212 2.48 3.76 12.17
N VAL A 213 2.70 2.65 11.48
CA VAL A 213 2.50 1.30 11.99
C VAL A 213 3.84 0.58 11.99
N ASP A 214 4.24 0.02 13.13
CA ASP A 214 5.41 -0.83 13.23
C ASP A 214 4.96 -2.27 13.57
N PRO A 215 5.05 -3.21 12.60
CA PRO A 215 4.66 -4.59 12.82
C PRO A 215 5.66 -5.39 13.67
N ASP A 216 6.93 -4.97 13.73
CA ASP A 216 7.98 -5.70 14.45
C ASP A 216 7.85 -5.47 15.97
N VAL A 217 7.52 -4.24 16.40
CA VAL A 217 7.27 -3.92 17.82
C VAL A 217 5.78 -3.79 18.18
N VAL A 218 4.89 -4.08 17.24
CA VAL A 218 3.42 -4.06 17.41
C VAL A 218 2.94 -2.70 17.95
N SER A 219 3.29 -1.62 17.25
CA SER A 219 2.94 -0.26 17.64
C SER A 219 2.20 0.51 16.55
N VAL A 220 1.35 1.45 16.96
CA VAL A 220 0.65 2.38 16.06
C VAL A 220 0.74 3.78 16.67
N LYS A 221 1.25 4.74 15.89
CA LYS A 221 1.26 6.17 16.23
C LYS A 221 0.29 6.90 15.30
N VAL A 222 -0.50 7.81 15.85
CA VAL A 222 -1.51 8.57 15.11
C VAL A 222 -1.34 10.05 15.40
N TYR A 223 -1.26 10.86 14.34
CA TYR A 223 -1.18 12.31 14.39
C TYR A 223 -2.39 12.92 13.67
N ARG A 224 -2.81 14.12 14.11
CA ARG A 224 -3.97 14.86 13.61
C ARG A 224 -3.70 16.36 13.62
#